data_AF-A0A3C1WX29-F1
#
_entry.id   AF-A0A3C1WX29-F1
#
_cell.length_a   1.000
_cell.length_b   1.000
_cell.length_c   1.000
_cell.angle_alpha   90.00
_cell.angle_beta   90.00
_cell.angle_gamma   90.00
#
_symmetry.space_group_name_H-M   'P 1'
#
loop_
_entity.id
_entity.type
_entity.pdbx_description
1 polymer ?
#
loop_
_entity_poly.entity_id
_entity_poly.type
_entity_poly.pdbx_seq_one_letter_code
_entity_poly.pdbx_strand_id
1 'polypeptide(L)' 'MKKISLKDLISDSKMTHDYDPDAMSVEKAKAWIANFLNPVSEYEIIHIKDALNRIVAEPIVA' A
#
# COMPACT_ATOMS: atom_id res chain seq x y z
N MET A 1 -21.79 29.79 -33.03
CA MET A 1 -20.74 28.91 -32.47
C MET A 1 -20.32 29.48 -31.13
N LYS A 2 -20.37 28.71 -30.04
CA LYS A 2 -20.07 29.20 -28.69
C LYS A 2 -18.54 29.35 -28.57
N LYS A 3 -18.07 30.57 -28.30
CA LYS A 3 -16.65 30.88 -28.12
C LYS A 3 -16.25 30.44 -26.71
N ILE A 4 -15.68 29.24 -26.59
CA ILE A 4 -15.20 28.70 -25.32
C ILE A 4 -13.82 29.32 -25.05
N SER A 5 -13.69 30.01 -23.92
CA SER A 5 -12.46 30.63 -23.44
C SER A 5 -11.60 29.59 -22.72
N LEU A 6 -10.27 29.76 -22.71
CA LEU A 6 -9.38 28.92 -21.89
C LEU A 6 -9.80 28.92 -20.40
N LYS A 7 -10.37 30.03 -19.93
CA LYS A 7 -10.91 30.14 -18.56
C LYS A 7 -12.10 29.21 -18.34
N ASP A 8 -12.92 28.99 -19.37
CA ASP A 8 -14.12 28.15 -19.28
C ASP A 8 -13.75 26.65 -19.19
N LEU A 9 -12.63 26.24 -19.80
CA LEU A 9 -12.11 24.86 -19.69
C LEU A 9 -11.48 24.56 -18.33
N ILE A 10 -10.83 25.54 -17.70
CA ILE A 10 -10.21 25.37 -16.38
C ILE A 10 -11.29 25.24 -15.29
N SER A 11 -12.40 25.97 -15.43
CA SER A 11 -13.52 25.88 -14.50
C SER A 11 -14.33 24.58 -14.60
N ASP A 12 -14.28 23.89 -15.75
CA ASP A 12 -14.97 22.61 -15.99
C ASP A 12 -14.09 21.39 -15.69
N SER A 13 -13.06 21.61 -14.87
CA SER A 13 -12.16 20.58 -14.37
C SER A 13 -12.85 19.73 -13.30
N LYS A 14 -13.76 18.85 -13.71
CA LYS A 14 -14.14 17.69 -12.88
C LYS A 14 -12.95 16.80 -12.52
N MET A 15 -11.80 16.96 -13.18
CA MET A 15 -10.57 16.21 -12.94
C MET A 15 -9.74 16.70 -11.74
N THR A 16 -10.05 17.86 -11.15
CA THR A 16 -9.30 18.40 -10.00
C THR A 16 -9.91 18.08 -8.64
N HIS A 17 -11.04 17.38 -8.58
CA HIS A 17 -11.69 17.11 -7.29
C HIS A 17 -11.18 15.86 -6.57
N ASP A 18 -10.67 14.86 -7.29
CA ASP A 18 -10.20 13.58 -6.71
C ASP A 18 -8.72 13.61 -6.32
N TYR A 19 -8.00 14.68 -6.66
CA TYR A 19 -6.58 14.84 -6.35
C TYR A 19 -6.39 15.70 -5.09
N ASP A 20 -6.01 15.06 -3.99
CA ASP A 20 -5.57 15.73 -2.77
C ASP A 20 -4.03 15.87 -2.79
N PRO A 21 -3.48 17.09 -2.97
CA PRO A 21 -2.03 17.32 -2.99
C PRO A 21 -1.35 17.09 -1.64
N ASP A 22 -2.11 17.09 -0.54
CA ASP A 22 -1.61 16.80 0.81
C ASP A 22 -1.72 15.29 1.14
N ALA A 23 -2.25 14.47 0.22
CA ALA A 23 -2.36 13.03 0.42
C ALA A 23 -1.00 12.39 0.65
N MET A 24 -0.92 11.58 1.71
CA MET A 24 0.25 10.75 1.97
C MET A 24 0.42 9.71 0.85
N SER A 25 1.63 9.62 0.28
CA SER A 25 1.91 8.57 -0.70
C SER A 25 1.74 7.17 -0.09
N VAL A 26 1.38 6.19 -0.92
CA VAL A 26 1.18 4.81 -0.49
C VAL A 26 2.45 4.24 0.14
N GLU A 27 3.63 4.60 -0.39
CA GLU A 27 4.93 4.20 0.12
C GLU A 27 5.16 4.75 1.53
N LYS A 28 4.85 6.03 1.74
CA LYS A 28 4.98 6.68 3.04
C LYS A 28 3.99 6.10 4.05
N ALA A 29 2.77 5.79 3.62
CA ALA A 29 1.78 5.13 4.46
C ALA A 29 2.23 3.72 4.87
N LYS A 30 2.72 2.91 3.92
CA LYS A 30 3.26 1.57 4.20
C LYS A 30 4.43 1.62 5.19
N ALA A 31 5.37 2.54 4.99
CA ALA A 31 6.50 2.73 5.89
C ALA A 31 6.06 3.18 7.29
N TRP A 32 5.07 4.08 7.38
CA TRP A 32 4.52 4.52 8.65
C TRP A 32 3.85 3.37 9.42
N ILE A 33 3.00 2.60 8.74
CA ILE A 33 2.30 1.44 9.34
C ILE A 33 3.29 0.40 9.85
N ALA A 34 4.37 0.13 9.09
CA ALA A 34 5.39 -0.85 9.48
C ALA A 34 6.04 -0.53 10.84
N ASN A 35 6.10 0.73 11.26
CA ASN A 35 6.66 1.12 12.57
C ASN A 35 5.81 0.65 13.77
N PHE A 36 4.54 0.30 13.55
CA PHE A 36 3.62 -0.14 14.61
C PHE A 36 3.38 -1.65 14.60
N LEU A 37 3.86 -2.35 13.57
CA LEU A 37 3.69 -3.79 13.43
C LEU A 37 4.83 -4.52 14.13
N ASN A 38 4.47 -5.45 15.00
CA ASN A 38 5.42 -6.39 15.58
C ASN A 38 5.38 -7.71 14.79
N PRO A 39 6.53 -8.31 14.46
CA PRO A 39 6.57 -9.66 13.91
C PRO A 39 5.89 -10.65 14.86
N VAL A 40 5.10 -11.58 14.29
CA VAL A 40 4.54 -12.71 15.04
C VAL A 40 5.69 -13.63 15.45
N SER A 41 5.79 -13.95 16.74
CA SER A 41 6.88 -14.75 17.31
C SER A 41 6.46 -16.18 17.63
N GLU A 42 5.15 -16.44 17.63
CA GLU A 42 4.58 -17.76 17.84
C GLU A 42 4.87 -18.68 16.65
N TYR A 43 5.24 -19.92 16.95
CA TYR A 43 5.51 -20.94 15.95
C TYR A 43 4.87 -22.27 16.33
N GLU A 44 4.78 -23.15 15.35
CA GLU A 44 4.31 -24.52 15.51
C GLU A 44 5.23 -25.47 14.73
N ILE A 45 5.18 -26.75 15.10
CA ILE A 45 5.90 -27.80 14.39
C ILE A 45 4.86 -28.62 13.62
N ILE A 46 5.03 -28.67 12.30
CA ILE A 46 4.14 -29.36 11.37
C ILE A 46 4.92 -30.32 10.49
N HIS A 47 4.21 -31.22 9.81
CA HIS A 47 4.81 -32.09 8.82
C HIS A 47 5.22 -31.30 7.56
N ILE A 48 6.32 -31.73 6.92
CA ILE A 48 6.87 -31.04 5.74
C ILE A 48 5.89 -30.92 4.57
N LYS A 49 4.98 -31.89 4.42
CA LYS A 49 3.94 -31.88 3.38
C LYS A 49 2.95 -30.72 3.54
N ASP A 50 2.79 -30.21 4.76
CA ASP A 50 1.85 -29.14 5.11
C ASP A 50 2.55 -27.78 5.24
N ALA A 51 3.87 -27.72 5.03
CA ALA A 51 4.69 -26.53 5.26
C ALA A 51 4.72 -25.53 4.09
N LEU A 52 4.10 -25.85 2.94
CA LEU A 52 4.04 -24.95 1.80
C LEU A 52 3.30 -23.66 2.17
N ASN A 53 3.84 -22.50 1.75
CA ASN A 53 3.36 -21.15 2.08
C ASN A 53 3.47 -20.75 3.58
N ARG A 54 4.24 -21.48 4.39
CA ARG A 54 4.60 -21.08 5.76
C ARG A 54 5.96 -20.37 5.76
N ILE A 55 6.25 -19.67 6.86
CA ILE A 55 7.55 -19.00 7.10
C ILE A 55 8.30 -19.83 8.14
N VAL A 56 9.59 -20.07 7.90
CA VAL A 56 10.45 -20.81 8.82
C VAL A 56 10.76 -19.93 10.04
N ALA A 57 10.57 -20.48 11.25
CA ALA A 57 10.79 -19.76 12.50
C ALA A 57 12.28 -19.58 12.86
N GLU A 58 13.13 -20.55 12.49
CA GLU A 58 14.57 -20.58 12.84
C GLU A 58 15.45 -20.97 11.63
N PRO A 59 16.74 -20.60 11.61
CA PRO A 59 17.65 -21.00 10.54
C PRO A 59 17.79 -22.53 10.42
N ILE A 60 17.82 -23.03 9.18
CA ILE A 60 18.09 -24.45 8.90
C ILE A 60 19.60 -24.67 8.79
N VAL A 61 20.15 -25.55 9.63
CA VAL A 61 21.56 -25.96 9.62
C VAL A 61 21.67 -27.40 9.10
N ALA A 62 22.68 -27.68 8.28
CA ALA A 62 22.93 -28.97 7.64
C ALA A 62 23.75 -29.93 8.51
#